data_AF-A0A971MPV1-F1
#
_entry.id   AF-A0A971MPV1-F1
#
_cell.length_a   1.000
_cell.length_b   1.000
_cell.length_c   1.000
_cell.angle_alpha   90.00
_cell.angle_beta   90.00
_cell.angle_gamma   90.00
#
_symmetry.space_group_name_H-M   'P 1'
#
loop_
_entity.id
_entity.type
_entity.pdbx_description
1 polymer ?
#
loop_
_entity_poly.entity_id
_entity_poly.type
_entity_poly.pdbx_seq_one_letter_code
_entity_poly.pdbx_strand_id
1 'polypeptide(L)' 'DYYLFACNTFDGNSAVIQSVLYKWDGFQFRQELLVTTKAGIDCKAFAVDGITYLAVMQCSDGVSYATDSVIYRLLE' A
#
# COMPACT_ATOMS: atom_id res chain seq x y z
N ASP A 1 4.39 -0.72 -17.45
CA ASP A 1 4.53 -1.67 -16.33
C ASP A 1 3.20 -1.93 -15.65
N TYR A 2 3.03 -3.10 -15.03
CA TYR A 2 1.84 -3.46 -14.26
C TYR A 2 2.23 -3.69 -12.81
N TYR A 3 1.44 -3.10 -11.91
CA TYR A 3 1.66 -3.18 -10.48
C TYR A 3 0.39 -3.62 -9.76
N LEU A 4 0.58 -4.29 -8.63
CA LEU A 4 -0.48 -4.67 -7.70
C LEU A 4 -0.05 -4.25 -6.30
N PHE A 5 -0.91 -3.54 -5.57
CA PHE A 5 -0.68 -3.26 -4.16
C PHE A 5 -1.60 -4.14 -3.31
N ALA A 6 -1.00 -5.03 -2.52
CA ALA A 6 -1.71 -5.80 -1.51
C ALA A 6 -1.75 -4.98 -0.22
N CYS A 7 -2.87 -4.30 0.00
CA CYS A 7 -3.13 -3.52 1.20
C CYS A 7 -3.62 -4.43 2.34
N ASN A 8 -2.84 -4.55 3.40
CA ASN A 8 -3.12 -5.48 4.49
C ASN A 8 -3.67 -4.77 5.72
N THR A 9 -4.68 -5.38 6.36
CA THR A 9 -5.39 -4.79 7.50
C THR A 9 -4.92 -5.33 8.87
N PHE A 10 -4.85 -6.64 9.04
CA PHE A 10 -4.52 -7.28 10.32
C PHE A 10 -3.94 -8.67 10.08
N ASP A 11 -2.88 -9.05 10.80
CA ASP A 11 -2.21 -10.35 10.65
C ASP A 11 -2.60 -11.37 11.74
N GLY A 12 -3.58 -11.05 12.57
CA GLY A 12 -3.96 -11.84 13.75
C GLY A 12 -3.35 -11.34 15.05
N ASN A 13 -2.27 -10.56 14.98
CA ASN A 13 -1.53 -10.04 16.14
C ASN A 13 -1.41 -8.50 16.14
N SER A 14 -1.21 -7.89 14.98
CA SER A 14 -0.91 -6.47 14.82
C SER A 14 -1.73 -5.84 13.69
N ALA A 15 -2.15 -4.59 13.93
CA ALA A 15 -2.68 -3.69 12.91
C ALA A 15 -1.57 -2.93 12.16
N VAL A 16 -0.38 -2.80 12.74
CA VAL A 16 0.78 -2.20 12.09
C VAL A 16 1.59 -3.31 11.42
N ILE A 17 1.37 -3.49 10.12
CA ILE A 17 1.87 -4.63 9.35
C ILE A 17 2.38 -4.20 7.98
N GLN A 18 3.08 -5.08 7.29
CA GLN A 18 3.56 -4.83 5.93
C GLN A 18 2.42 -5.01 4.92
N SER A 19 2.18 -3.99 4.11
CA SER A 19 1.54 -4.09 2.79
C SER A 19 2.62 -4.26 1.71
N VAL A 20 2.25 -4.77 0.55
CA VAL A 20 3.23 -5.19 -0.47
C VAL A 20 2.90 -4.58 -1.83
N LEU A 21 3.86 -3.91 -2.45
CA LEU A 21 3.81 -3.55 -3.87
C LEU A 21 4.48 -4.67 -4.67
N TYR A 22 3.76 -5.21 -5.65
CA TYR A 22 4.26 -6.18 -6.60
C TYR A 22 4.40 -5.54 -7.98
N LYS A 23 5.43 -5.95 -8.73
CA LYS A 23 5.63 -5.64 -10.15
C LYS A 23 5.46 -6.91 -10.99
N TRP A 24 4.79 -6.81 -12.13
CA TRP A 24 4.67 -7.91 -13.08
C TRP A 24 5.98 -8.10 -13.85
N ASP A 25 6.57 -9.30 -13.78
CA ASP A 25 7.84 -9.62 -14.45
C ASP A 25 7.66 -10.21 -15.87
N GLY A 26 6.42 -10.31 -16.36
CA GLY A 26 6.08 -11.00 -17.61
C GLY A 26 5.48 -12.39 -17.40
N PHE A 27 5.64 -12.98 -16.22
CA PHE A 27 5.15 -14.32 -15.87
C PHE A 27 4.35 -14.33 -14.57
N GLN A 28 4.79 -13.60 -13.54
CA GLN A 28 4.10 -13.48 -12.26
C GLN A 28 4.34 -12.12 -11.60
N PHE A 29 3.54 -11.83 -10.57
CA PHE A 29 3.77 -10.69 -9.70
C PHE A 29 4.91 -11.00 -8.72
N ARG A 30 6.00 -10.23 -8.79
CA ARG A 30 7.13 -10.30 -7.88
C ARG A 30 7.07 -9.15 -6.90
N GLN A 31 7.42 -9.42 -5.64
CA GLN A 31 7.48 -8.38 -4.62
C GLN A 31 8.54 -7.35 -5.04
N GLU A 32 8.12 -6.11 -5.17
CA GLU A 32 8.96 -4.96 -5.50
C GLU A 32 9.33 -4.20 -4.23
N LEU A 33 8.35 -3.95 -3.35
CA LEU A 33 8.53 -3.15 -2.15
C LEU A 33 7.62 -3.61 -1.01
N LEU A 34 8.14 -3.56 0.21
CA LEU A 34 7.35 -3.66 1.44
C LEU A 34 7.10 -2.27 2.01
N VAL A 35 5.86 -2.01 2.40
CA VAL A 35 5.41 -0.72 2.95
C VAL A 35 4.73 -0.99 4.27
N THR A 36 5.23 -0.38 5.35
CA THR A 36 4.56 -0.48 6.66
C THR A 36 3.29 0.36 6.63
N THR A 37 2.15 -0.28 6.91
CA THR A 37 0.83 0.34 6.94
C THR A 37 0.13 0.08 8.26
N LYS A 38 -0.78 0.99 8.62
CA LYS A 38 -1.56 1.00 9.86
C LYS A 38 -3.01 0.61 9.58
N ALA A 39 -3.28 -0.69 9.61
CA ALA A 39 -4.54 -1.32 9.23
C ALA A 39 -5.09 -0.72 7.92
N GLY A 40 -4.42 -1.07 6.82
CA GLY A 40 -4.83 -0.62 5.51
C GLY A 40 -6.23 -1.13 5.17
N ILE A 41 -7.12 -0.23 4.73
CA ILE A 41 -8.51 -0.59 4.37
C ILE A 41 -8.70 -0.55 2.85
N ASP A 42 -8.12 0.45 2.19
CA ASP A 42 -8.29 0.65 0.76
C ASP A 42 -7.02 1.30 0.17
N CYS A 43 -6.83 1.08 -1.13
CA CYS A 43 -5.76 1.69 -1.89
C CYS A 43 -6.24 2.06 -3.30
N LYS A 44 -5.87 3.25 -3.76
CA LYS A 44 -6.22 3.74 -5.10
C LYS A 44 -5.01 4.31 -5.81
N ALA A 45 -4.70 3.74 -6.97
CA ALA A 45 -3.74 4.31 -7.89
C ALA A 45 -4.41 5.40 -8.75
N PHE A 46 -3.70 6.50 -8.97
CA PHE A 46 -4.11 7.59 -9.86
C PHE A 46 -2.88 8.29 -10.45
N ALA A 47 -3.06 9.08 -11.49
CA ALA A 47 -1.99 9.80 -12.15
C ALA A 47 -2.26 11.30 -12.23
N VAL A 48 -1.22 12.11 -12.03
CA VAL A 48 -1.23 13.57 -12.22
C VAL A 48 -0.01 13.91 -13.06
N ASP A 49 -0.21 14.57 -14.20
CA ASP A 49 0.85 14.97 -15.14
C ASP A 49 1.81 13.84 -15.52
N GLY A 50 1.26 12.65 -15.73
CA GLY A 50 2.01 11.44 -16.10
C GLY A 50 2.77 10.77 -14.94
N ILE A 51 2.73 11.32 -13.72
CA ILE A 51 3.32 10.72 -12.53
C ILE A 51 2.26 9.87 -11.82
N THR A 52 2.61 8.63 -11.49
CA THR A 52 1.72 7.71 -10.77
C THR A 52 1.84 7.89 -9.26
N TYR A 53 0.69 7.96 -8.60
CA TYR A 53 0.55 8.04 -7.16
C TYR A 53 -0.33 6.91 -6.63
N LEU A 54 -0.11 6.55 -5.37
CA LEU A 54 -0.90 5.57 -4.65
C LEU A 54 -1.40 6.20 -3.35
N ALA A 55 -2.72 6.43 -3.28
CA ALA A 55 -3.37 6.76 -2.02
C ALA A 55 -3.64 5.47 -1.24
N VAL A 56 -3.27 5.44 0.04
CA VAL A 56 -3.51 4.33 0.96
C VAL A 56 -4.28 4.84 2.17
N MET A 57 -5.48 4.29 2.36
CA MET A 57 -6.30 4.55 3.53
C MET A 57 -5.87 3.66 4.68
N GLN A 58 -5.65 4.27 5.83
CA GLN A 58 -5.23 3.62 7.07
C GLN A 58 -6.29 3.90 8.14
N CYS A 59 -6.55 2.95 9.04
CA CYS A 59 -7.61 3.14 10.04
C CYS A 59 -7.17 2.95 11.49
N SER A 60 -6.08 2.25 11.77
CA SER A 60 -5.64 2.03 13.14
C SER A 60 -4.14 1.80 13.24
N ASP A 61 -3.51 2.44 14.22
CA ASP A 61 -2.10 2.23 14.58
C ASP A 61 -1.89 1.12 15.61
N GLY A 62 -2.92 0.33 15.90
CA GLY A 62 -2.91 -0.72 16.92
C GLY A 62 -3.23 -0.24 18.33
N VAL A 63 -3.29 1.07 18.57
CA VAL A 63 -3.66 1.65 19.87
C VAL A 63 -4.92 2.51 19.75
N SER A 64 -5.03 3.28 18.67
CA SER A 64 -6.15 4.17 18.39
C SER A 64 -6.57 4.09 16.92
N TYR A 65 -7.64 4.81 16.58
CA TYR A 65 -8.09 5.02 15.20
C TYR A 65 -7.65 6.38 14.63
N ALA A 66 -6.80 7.11 15.36
CA ALA A 66 -6.29 8.41 14.96
C ALA A 66 -5.04 8.23 14.09
N THR A 67 -5.24 7.88 12.81
CA THR A 67 -4.16 7.73 11.83
C THR A 67 -4.46 8.53 10.57
N ASP A 68 -3.40 9.05 9.95
CA ASP A 68 -3.50 9.71 8.66
C ASP A 68 -3.48 8.69 7.51
N SER A 69 -4.25 8.99 6.46
CA SER A 69 -4.06 8.37 5.15
C SER A 69 -2.79 8.92 4.50
N VAL A 70 -2.16 8.14 3.62
CA VAL A 70 -0.89 8.51 3.00
C VAL A 70 -0.97 8.44 1.48
N ILE A 71 -0.21 9.33 0.81
CA ILE A 71 -0.04 9.30 -0.64
C ILE A 71 1.42 9.02 -0.94
N TYR A 72 1.69 7.93 -1.65
CA TYR A 72 3.00 7.61 -2.18
C TYR A 72 3.12 8.11 -3.61
N ARG A 73 4.27 8.67 -3.96
CA ARG A 73 4.69 8.86 -5.36
C ARG A 73 5.46 7.62 -5.78
N LEU A 74 5.00 6.93 -6.83
CA LEU A 74 5.74 5.80 -7.40
C LEU A 74 6.79 6.38 -8.36
N LEU A 75 8.05 6.08 -8.11
CA LEU A 75 9.15 6.38 -9.03
C LEU A 75 9.32 5.16 -9.94
N GLU A 76 9.45 5.40 -11.25
CA GLU A 76 9.86 4.38 -12.22
C GLU A 76 11.36 4.07 -12.11
#